data_AF-A0A0S7C6J0-F1
#
_entry.id   AF-A0A0S7C6J0-F1
#
_cell.length_a   1.000
_cell.length_b   1.000
_cell.length_c   1.000
_cell.angle_alpha   90.00
_cell.angle_beta   90.00
_cell.angle_gamma   90.00
#
_symmetry.space_group_name_H-M   'P 1'
#
loop_
_entity.id
_entity.type
_entity.pdbx_description
1 polymer ?
#
loop_
_entity_poly.entity_id
_entity_poly.type
_entity_poly.pdbx_seq_one_letter_code
_entity_poly.pdbx_strand_id
1 'polypeptide(L)'
;MENQITSKQDLAIKEIIVEKLFGYFDYRLTNTNTESIENQLLILYGDNGSGKTTILKLIFYLLSSKDKSGHKSKIAQTKFKKFSVILNCGIEIGALRTDGDLGSFNYYIKKKTKILFEVYLKASQDLSIKLDEDAPENVKFKLMLSYLRSLNLLIFYLSDERKALDSLTSVELDEDQISSDVEYYIANEREIQRRRKGIR
;
A
#
# COMPACT_ATOMS: atom_id res chain seq x y z
N MET A 1 -28.78 22.46 18.53
CA MET A 1 -28.34 21.08 18.23
C MET A 1 -27.09 21.23 17.38
N GLU A 2 -25.94 20.96 17.99
CA GLU A 2 -24.63 21.13 17.34
C GLU A 2 -24.44 20.09 16.23
N ASN A 3 -24.17 20.57 15.02
CA ASN A 3 -23.69 19.74 13.92
C ASN A 3 -22.29 19.23 14.28
N GLN A 4 -22.17 17.92 14.44
CA GLN A 4 -20.87 17.26 14.47
C GLN A 4 -20.22 17.41 13.10
N ILE A 5 -19.29 18.36 12.98
CA ILE A 5 -18.33 18.38 11.88
C ILE A 5 -17.43 17.16 12.08
N THR A 6 -17.70 16.07 11.36
CA THR A 6 -16.78 14.95 11.22
C THR A 6 -15.48 15.50 10.65
N SER A 7 -14.47 15.70 11.50
CA SER A 7 -13.17 16.15 11.04
C SER A 7 -12.60 15.10 10.09
N LYS A 8 -12.51 15.44 8.81
CA LYS A 8 -11.75 14.69 7.82
C LYS A 8 -10.33 14.60 8.36
N GLN A 9 -9.93 13.42 8.84
CA GLN A 9 -8.57 13.23 9.35
C GLN A 9 -7.62 13.38 8.16
N ASP A 10 -6.74 14.39 8.21
CA ASP A 10 -5.69 14.52 7.22
C ASP A 10 -4.74 13.32 7.35
N LEU A 11 -4.66 12.52 6.28
CA LEU A 11 -3.80 11.34 6.25
C LEU A 11 -2.39 11.73 5.86
N ALA A 12 -1.44 11.30 6.68
CA ALA A 12 -0.03 11.58 6.50
C ALA A 12 0.80 10.31 6.61
N ILE A 13 1.91 10.25 5.87
CA ILE A 13 2.94 9.22 6.06
C ILE A 13 3.63 9.48 7.41
N LYS A 14 3.45 8.54 8.34
CA LYS A 14 4.10 8.55 9.65
C LYS A 14 5.47 7.88 9.59
N GLU A 15 5.56 6.75 8.90
CA GLU A 15 6.77 5.95 8.88
C GLU A 15 6.88 5.12 7.60
N ILE A 16 8.10 4.97 7.08
CA ILE A 16 8.44 4.06 5.98
C ILE A 16 9.46 3.06 6.50
N ILE A 17 9.15 1.78 6.35
CA ILE A 17 10.02 0.67 6.75
C ILE A 17 10.51 -0.04 5.48
N VAL A 18 11.82 -0.20 5.38
CA VAL A 18 12.49 -0.87 4.27
C VAL A 18 13.46 -1.88 4.86
N GLU A 19 13.35 -3.14 4.45
CA GLU A 19 14.26 -4.20 4.85
C GLU A 19 14.89 -4.86 3.62
N LYS A 20 16.21 -5.02 3.64
CA LYS A 20 17.04 -5.63 2.59
C LYS A 20 16.80 -5.05 1.20
N LEU A 21 16.63 -3.73 1.07
CA LEU A 21 16.62 -3.08 -0.24
C LEU A 21 17.95 -3.37 -0.95
N PHE A 22 17.85 -3.84 -2.20
CA PHE A 22 18.95 -4.38 -2.99
C PHE A 22 19.70 -5.56 -2.34
N GLY A 23 19.15 -6.14 -1.27
CA GLY A 23 19.72 -7.23 -0.49
C GLY A 23 20.54 -6.79 0.73
N TYR A 24 20.78 -5.50 0.93
CA TYR A 24 21.73 -5.04 1.96
C TYR A 24 21.26 -3.82 2.76
N PHE A 25 20.44 -2.94 2.21
CA PHE A 25 20.03 -1.73 2.92
C PHE A 25 18.77 -1.93 3.75
N ASP A 26 18.83 -1.53 5.02
CA ASP A 26 17.72 -1.47 5.95
C ASP A 26 17.48 0.00 6.34
N TYR A 27 16.26 0.50 6.16
CA TYR A 27 15.89 1.87 6.49
C TYR A 27 14.61 1.91 7.33
N ARG A 28 14.59 2.81 8.30
CA ARG A 28 13.38 3.21 9.03
C ARG A 28 13.30 4.73 9.01
N LEU A 29 12.41 5.26 8.18
CA LEU A 29 12.24 6.69 7.95
C LEU A 29 10.98 7.14 8.68
N THR A 30 11.15 7.80 9.83
CA THR A 30 10.05 8.28 10.67
C THR A 30 9.85 9.78 10.46
N ASN A 31 8.61 10.20 10.27
CA ASN A 31 8.25 11.60 10.34
C ASN A 31 8.03 11.98 11.82
N THR A 32 8.98 12.70 12.41
CA THR A 32 8.94 13.12 13.82
C THR A 32 8.15 14.40 14.05
N ASN A 33 7.75 15.12 12.99
CA ASN A 33 6.94 16.33 13.12
C ASN A 33 5.46 15.96 13.33
N THR A 34 5.07 15.90 14.60
CA THR A 34 3.71 15.54 15.04
C THR A 34 2.79 16.73 15.24
N GLU A 35 3.30 17.96 15.15
CA GLU A 35 2.58 19.15 15.65
C GLU A 35 1.67 19.84 14.63
N SER A 36 1.90 19.71 13.32
CA SER A 36 0.89 20.06 12.32
C SER A 36 1.09 19.28 11.01
N ILE A 37 -0.01 18.82 10.41
CA ILE A 37 -0.01 18.10 9.13
C ILE A 37 0.28 19.06 7.96
N GLU A 38 -0.02 20.35 8.17
CA GLU A 38 0.12 21.43 7.19
C GLU A 38 1.56 21.71 6.74
N ASN A 39 2.59 21.22 7.48
CA ASN A 39 4.01 21.45 7.18
C ASN A 39 4.88 20.18 7.20
N GLN A 40 4.34 19.04 6.73
CA GLN A 40 5.11 17.80 6.69
C GLN A 40 5.99 17.70 5.44
N LEU A 41 7.24 18.15 5.56
CA LEU A 41 8.28 17.94 4.56
C LEU A 41 9.20 16.78 4.98
N LEU A 42 9.22 15.70 4.19
CA LEU A 42 10.20 14.63 4.31
C LEU A 42 11.29 14.80 3.25
N ILE A 43 12.53 15.04 3.68
CA ILE A 43 13.70 15.10 2.79
C ILE A 43 14.49 13.81 2.93
N LEU A 44 14.67 13.09 1.81
CA LEU A 44 15.55 11.91 1.74
C LEU A 44 16.92 12.33 1.20
N TYR A 45 17.96 12.25 2.02
CA TYR A 45 19.34 12.55 1.64
C TYR A 45 20.26 11.35 1.90
N GLY A 46 21.40 11.33 1.24
CA GLY A 46 22.39 10.26 1.31
C GLY A 46 23.11 10.04 -0.02
N ASP A 47 24.04 9.10 -0.04
CA ASP A 47 24.96 8.90 -1.18
C ASP A 47 24.28 8.44 -2.46
N ASN A 48 24.95 8.62 -3.59
CA ASN A 48 24.51 8.05 -4.86
C ASN A 48 24.45 6.52 -4.76
N GLY A 49 23.38 5.92 -5.30
CA GLY A 49 23.16 4.48 -5.20
C GLY A 49 22.51 4.01 -3.88
N SER A 50 22.27 4.88 -2.90
CA SER A 50 21.60 4.51 -1.63
C SER A 50 20.09 4.21 -1.75
N GLY A 51 19.54 4.25 -2.96
CA GLY A 51 18.14 3.86 -3.19
C GLY A 51 17.08 4.93 -2.96
N LYS A 52 17.45 6.20 -2.74
CA LYS A 52 16.50 7.33 -2.55
C LYS A 52 15.37 7.36 -3.58
N THR A 53 15.72 7.37 -4.86
CA THR A 53 14.76 7.36 -5.97
C THR A 53 13.90 6.09 -5.98
N THR A 54 14.50 4.95 -5.62
CA THR A 54 13.80 3.67 -5.54
C THR A 54 12.77 3.66 -4.42
N ILE A 55 13.10 4.20 -3.24
CA ILE A 55 12.17 4.35 -2.12
C ILE A 55 10.98 5.21 -2.55
N LEU A 56 11.21 6.39 -3.15
CA LEU A 56 10.13 7.27 -3.62
C LEU A 56 9.22 6.57 -4.64
N LYS A 57 9.80 5.86 -5.61
CA LYS A 57 9.04 5.08 -6.61
C LYS A 57 8.22 3.96 -5.94
N LEU A 58 8.81 3.23 -4.99
CA LEU A 58 8.12 2.17 -4.27
C LEU A 58 6.95 2.71 -3.44
N ILE A 59 7.08 3.87 -2.77
CA ILE A 59 5.94 4.53 -2.08
C ILE A 59 4.80 4.74 -3.08
N PHE A 60 5.10 5.36 -4.22
CA PHE A 60 4.10 5.66 -5.24
C PHE A 60 3.41 4.39 -5.77
N TYR A 61 4.18 3.37 -6.15
CA TYR A 61 3.62 2.12 -6.68
C TYR A 61 2.82 1.33 -5.64
N LEU A 62 3.25 1.37 -4.38
CA LEU A 62 2.60 0.68 -3.28
C LEU A 62 1.25 1.29 -2.95
N LEU A 63 1.17 2.63 -2.92
CA LEU A 63 -0.04 3.35 -2.52
C LEU A 63 -0.99 3.66 -3.70
N SER A 64 -0.52 3.55 -4.93
CA SER A 64 -1.37 3.77 -6.10
C SER A 64 -2.50 2.73 -6.20
N SER A 65 -3.72 3.24 -6.36
CA SER A 65 -4.95 2.47 -6.57
C SER A 65 -5.31 2.26 -8.05
N LYS A 66 -4.40 2.65 -8.96
CA LYS A 66 -4.52 2.38 -10.40
C LYS A 66 -4.38 0.90 -10.68
N ASP A 67 -5.43 0.33 -11.25
CA ASP A 67 -5.42 -1.04 -11.74
C ASP A 67 -4.73 -1.11 -13.11
N LYS A 68 -4.14 -2.27 -13.43
CA LYS A 68 -3.49 -2.57 -14.72
C LYS A 68 -2.45 -1.54 -15.21
N SER A 69 -1.87 -0.72 -14.32
CA SER A 69 -0.87 0.31 -14.65
C SER A 69 0.59 -0.18 -14.68
N GLY A 70 0.82 -1.45 -14.33
CA GLY A 70 2.17 -2.01 -14.19
C GLY A 70 2.90 -1.64 -12.90
N HIS A 71 2.30 -0.85 -12.00
CA HIS A 71 2.92 -0.47 -10.72
C HIS A 71 3.33 -1.68 -9.87
N LYS A 72 2.45 -2.68 -9.75
CA LYS A 72 2.75 -3.89 -8.97
C LYS A 72 3.85 -4.75 -9.62
N SER A 73 3.96 -4.74 -10.94
CA SER A 73 5.12 -5.30 -11.66
C SER A 73 6.42 -4.57 -11.34
N LYS A 74 6.40 -3.23 -11.19
CA LYS A 74 7.59 -2.46 -10.77
C LYS A 74 8.03 -2.78 -9.34
N ILE A 75 7.09 -3.09 -8.45
CA ILE A 75 7.41 -3.62 -7.11
C ILE A 75 8.07 -5.00 -7.24
N ALA A 76 7.52 -5.91 -8.05
CA ALA A 76 8.10 -7.23 -8.30
C ALA A 76 9.54 -7.15 -8.86
N GLN A 77 9.82 -6.15 -9.70
CA GLN A 77 11.13 -5.88 -10.30
C GLN A 77 12.15 -5.23 -9.35
N THR A 78 11.77 -4.93 -8.10
CA THR A 78 12.67 -4.29 -7.14
C THR A 78 13.04 -5.26 -6.02
N LYS A 79 14.34 -5.46 -5.78
CA LYS A 79 14.85 -6.36 -4.75
C LYS A 79 14.69 -5.75 -3.35
N PHE A 80 13.88 -6.39 -2.49
CA PHE A 80 13.67 -6.03 -1.08
C PHE A 80 13.02 -7.19 -0.34
N LYS A 81 13.26 -7.32 0.98
CA LYS A 81 12.55 -8.26 1.85
C LYS A 81 11.21 -7.70 2.32
N LYS A 82 11.21 -6.46 2.80
CA LYS A 82 10.00 -5.77 3.22
C LYS A 82 10.03 -4.32 2.77
N PHE A 83 8.88 -3.83 2.31
CA PHE A 83 8.65 -2.42 2.06
C PHE A 83 7.25 -2.06 2.55
N SER A 84 7.13 -1.14 3.50
CA SER A 84 5.83 -0.75 4.04
C SER A 84 5.76 0.73 4.40
N VAL A 85 4.60 1.33 4.15
CA VAL A 85 4.26 2.70 4.53
C VAL A 85 3.18 2.65 5.61
N ILE A 86 3.44 3.33 6.73
CA ILE A 86 2.54 3.47 7.87
C ILE A 86 2.00 4.89 7.88
N LEU A 87 0.68 5.00 7.92
CA LEU A 87 -0.04 6.26 8.01
C LEU A 87 -0.29 6.66 9.48
N ASN A 88 -0.48 7.96 9.73
CA ASN A 88 -0.77 8.52 11.06
C ASN A 88 -2.04 7.92 11.72
N CYS A 89 -3.00 7.44 10.93
CA CYS A 89 -4.20 6.73 11.40
C CYS A 89 -3.96 5.26 11.82
N GLY A 90 -2.71 4.77 11.71
CA GLY A 90 -2.31 3.41 12.09
C GLY A 90 -2.57 2.32 11.04
N ILE A 91 -2.93 2.71 9.81
CA ILE A 91 -2.96 1.83 8.66
C ILE A 91 -1.52 1.63 8.16
N GLU A 92 -1.15 0.38 7.90
CA GLU A 92 0.08 0.01 7.23
C GLU A 92 -0.25 -0.69 5.91
N ILE A 93 0.29 -0.16 4.82
CA ILE A 93 0.25 -0.77 3.50
C ILE A 93 1.65 -1.31 3.23
N GLY A 94 1.79 -2.56 2.80
CA GLY A 94 3.12 -3.15 2.62
C GLY A 94 3.20 -4.30 1.64
N ALA A 95 4.44 -4.57 1.25
CA ALA A 95 4.86 -5.70 0.43
C ALA A 95 5.93 -6.49 1.20
N LEU A 96 5.77 -7.81 1.27
CA LEU A 96 6.65 -8.71 2.02
C LEU A 96 7.07 -9.90 1.15
N ARG A 97 8.34 -10.29 1.27
CA ARG A 97 8.95 -11.48 0.69
C ARG A 97 9.65 -12.30 1.76
N THR A 98 9.78 -13.60 1.51
CA THR A 98 10.54 -14.50 2.39
C THR A 98 12.03 -14.19 2.35
N ASP A 99 12.61 -14.14 1.14
CA ASP A 99 14.08 -14.12 0.95
C ASP A 99 14.62 -12.79 0.39
N GLY A 100 13.73 -11.83 0.13
CA GLY A 100 14.09 -10.48 -0.30
C GLY A 100 14.57 -10.33 -1.74
N ASP A 101 14.40 -11.37 -2.57
CA ASP A 101 14.71 -11.37 -3.99
C ASP A 101 13.66 -10.67 -4.86
N LEU A 102 13.85 -10.75 -6.18
CA LEU A 102 12.90 -10.27 -7.19
C LEU A 102 11.70 -11.22 -7.29
N GLY A 103 10.60 -10.69 -7.83
CA GLY A 103 9.42 -11.47 -8.17
C GLY A 103 8.31 -11.35 -7.14
N SER A 104 7.60 -12.47 -6.95
CA SER A 104 6.35 -12.56 -6.20
C SER A 104 6.48 -12.01 -4.77
N PHE A 105 5.38 -11.47 -4.25
CA PHE A 105 5.33 -10.91 -2.90
C PHE A 105 3.91 -10.95 -2.33
N ASN A 106 3.82 -10.95 -1.01
CA ASN A 106 2.55 -10.72 -0.30
C ASN A 106 2.30 -9.22 -0.23
N TYR A 107 1.22 -8.77 -0.84
CA TYR A 107 0.73 -7.40 -0.72
C TYR A 107 -0.36 -7.35 0.35
N TYR A 108 -0.22 -6.45 1.32
CA TYR A 108 -1.11 -6.42 2.48
C TYR A 108 -1.48 -5.00 2.90
N ILE A 109 -2.63 -4.91 3.56
CA ILE A 109 -3.10 -3.74 4.30
C ILE A 109 -3.52 -4.21 5.68
N LYS A 110 -2.97 -3.59 6.72
CA LYS A 110 -3.30 -3.89 8.12
C LYS A 110 -3.57 -2.61 8.89
N LYS A 111 -4.39 -2.70 9.94
CA LYS A 111 -4.64 -1.61 10.89
C LYS A 111 -4.13 -2.05 12.26
N LYS A 112 -3.09 -1.38 12.76
CA LYS A 112 -2.32 -1.82 13.94
C LYS A 112 -1.81 -3.26 13.75
N THR A 113 -2.34 -4.21 14.52
CA THR A 113 -1.95 -5.62 14.47
C THR A 113 -2.88 -6.48 13.61
N LYS A 114 -4.00 -5.94 13.13
CA LYS A 114 -5.00 -6.70 12.39
C LYS A 114 -4.83 -6.54 10.88
N ILE A 115 -4.58 -7.64 10.18
CA ILE A 115 -4.62 -7.69 8.71
C ILE A 115 -6.07 -7.44 8.27
N LEU A 116 -6.27 -6.42 7.42
CA LEU A 116 -7.55 -6.13 6.78
C LEU A 116 -7.63 -6.86 5.44
N PHE A 117 -6.54 -6.83 4.68
CA PHE A 117 -6.41 -7.50 3.39
C PHE A 117 -5.00 -8.05 3.20
N GLU A 118 -4.91 -9.17 2.51
CA GLU A 118 -3.66 -9.78 2.08
C GLU A 118 -3.90 -10.57 0.79
N VAL A 119 -3.01 -10.39 -0.18
CA VAL A 119 -3.03 -11.11 -1.46
C VAL A 119 -1.60 -11.45 -1.88
N TYR A 120 -1.39 -12.71 -2.27
CA TYR A 120 -0.14 -13.13 -2.86
C TYR A 120 -0.13 -12.77 -4.35
N LEU A 121 0.74 -11.84 -4.74
CA LEU A 121 0.89 -11.43 -6.12
C LEU A 121 2.00 -12.25 -6.77
N LYS A 122 1.61 -13.21 -7.61
CA LYS A 122 2.53 -14.08 -8.33
C LYS A 122 3.14 -13.35 -9.52
N ALA A 123 4.47 -13.31 -9.58
CA ALA A 123 5.20 -12.78 -10.72
C ALA A 123 5.39 -13.85 -11.81
N SER A 124 5.24 -13.43 -13.06
CA SER A 124 5.63 -14.20 -14.24
C SER A 124 7.16 -14.22 -14.39
N GLN A 125 7.67 -15.01 -15.35
CA GLN A 125 9.11 -15.11 -15.62
C GLN A 125 9.75 -13.75 -15.97
N ASP A 126 8.99 -12.85 -16.61
CA ASP A 126 9.39 -11.48 -16.94
C ASP A 126 9.18 -10.47 -15.78
N LEU A 127 8.87 -10.98 -14.58
CA LEU A 127 8.54 -10.20 -13.39
C LEU A 127 7.29 -9.33 -13.53
N SER A 128 6.42 -9.61 -14.52
CA SER A 128 5.10 -8.98 -14.60
C SER A 128 4.12 -9.60 -13.61
N ILE A 129 3.29 -8.76 -13.00
CA ILE A 129 2.12 -9.19 -12.22
C ILE A 129 0.91 -9.12 -13.16
N LYS A 130 0.30 -10.27 -13.43
CA LYS A 130 -0.96 -10.41 -14.16
C LYS A 130 -1.89 -11.25 -13.31
N LEU A 131 -3.11 -10.76 -13.09
CA LEU A 131 -4.14 -11.45 -12.35
C LEU A 131 -5.25 -11.80 -13.33
N ASP A 132 -5.60 -13.08 -13.41
CA ASP A 132 -6.72 -13.53 -14.25
C ASP A 132 -8.02 -12.94 -13.71
N GLU A 133 -8.96 -12.59 -14.60
CA GLU A 133 -10.12 -11.77 -14.19
C GLU A 133 -10.99 -12.44 -13.12
N ASP A 134 -11.14 -13.76 -13.22
CA ASP A 134 -11.97 -14.59 -12.33
C ASP A 134 -11.19 -15.23 -11.18
N ALA A 135 -9.87 -14.99 -11.09
CA ALA A 135 -9.07 -15.56 -10.01
C ALA A 135 -9.47 -14.96 -8.64
N PRO A 136 -9.59 -15.77 -7.58
CA PRO A 136 -9.89 -15.27 -6.23
C PRO A 136 -8.92 -14.18 -5.76
N GLU A 137 -7.66 -14.25 -6.17
CA GLU A 137 -6.63 -13.24 -5.91
C GLU A 137 -6.98 -11.90 -6.55
N ASN A 138 -7.54 -11.90 -7.76
CA ASN A 138 -7.94 -10.67 -8.45
C ASN A 138 -9.13 -10.01 -7.75
N VAL A 139 -10.09 -10.79 -7.28
CA VAL A 139 -11.23 -10.28 -6.49
C VAL A 139 -10.72 -9.59 -5.22
N LYS A 140 -9.84 -10.26 -4.46
CA LYS A 140 -9.21 -9.68 -3.26
C LYS A 140 -8.39 -8.42 -3.58
N PHE A 141 -7.64 -8.45 -4.68
CA PHE A 141 -6.85 -7.32 -5.13
C PHE A 141 -7.72 -6.10 -5.48
N LYS A 142 -8.84 -6.30 -6.19
CA LYS A 142 -9.79 -5.22 -6.50
C LYS A 142 -10.42 -4.63 -5.24
N LEU A 143 -10.75 -5.45 -4.25
CA LEU A 143 -11.22 -4.97 -2.94
C LEU A 143 -10.15 -4.14 -2.21
N MET A 144 -8.89 -4.58 -2.25
CA MET A 144 -7.76 -3.78 -1.73
C MET A 144 -7.63 -2.44 -2.43
N LEU A 145 -7.70 -2.40 -3.76
CA LEU A 145 -7.63 -1.14 -4.51
C LEU A 145 -8.79 -0.21 -4.15
N SER A 146 -9.99 -0.76 -3.96
CA SER A 146 -11.17 0.00 -3.54
C SER A 146 -11.00 0.58 -2.13
N TYR A 147 -10.44 -0.18 -1.20
CA TYR A 147 -10.06 0.33 0.11
C TYR A 147 -9.03 1.46 0.03
N LEU A 148 -8.00 1.33 -0.84
CA LEU A 148 -7.03 2.41 -1.02
C LEU A 148 -7.67 3.69 -1.59
N ARG A 149 -8.68 3.56 -2.47
CA ARG A 149 -9.46 4.70 -2.97
C ARG A 149 -10.27 5.35 -1.86
N SER A 150 -10.89 4.57 -0.97
CA SER A 150 -11.67 5.11 0.15
C SER A 150 -10.81 5.83 1.19
N LEU A 151 -9.49 5.64 1.20
CA LEU A 151 -8.57 6.47 1.98
C LEU A 151 -8.40 7.88 1.40
N ASN A 152 -8.89 8.15 0.19
CA ASN A 152 -8.81 9.45 -0.49
C ASN A 152 -7.38 10.02 -0.52
N LEU A 153 -6.41 9.15 -0.81
CA LEU A 153 -5.00 9.52 -0.91
C LEU A 153 -4.69 10.06 -2.31
N LEU A 154 -4.47 11.38 -2.40
CA LEU A 154 -3.95 12.01 -3.61
C LEU A 154 -2.42 12.02 -3.57
N ILE A 155 -1.78 11.26 -4.46
CA ILE A 155 -0.33 11.11 -4.50
C ILE A 155 0.17 11.49 -5.89
N PHE A 156 1.09 12.46 -5.91
CA PHE A 156 1.82 12.87 -7.11
C PHE A 156 3.26 12.42 -7.00
N TYR A 157 3.77 11.82 -8.06
CA TYR A 157 5.19 11.54 -8.21
C TYR A 157 5.73 12.39 -9.36
N LEU A 158 6.64 13.31 -9.02
CA LEU A 158 7.40 14.08 -9.99
C LEU A 158 8.78 13.44 -10.14
N SER A 159 9.05 12.92 -11.33
CA SER A 159 10.36 12.38 -11.66
C SER A 159 11.40 13.49 -11.86
N ASP A 160 12.67 13.09 -11.85
CA ASP A 160 13.81 13.90 -12.25
C ASP A 160 13.70 14.42 -13.70
N GLU A 161 13.02 13.68 -14.57
CA GLU A 161 12.68 14.10 -15.95
C GLU A 161 11.48 15.06 -16.03
N ARG A 162 10.98 15.55 -14.89
CA ARG A 162 9.79 16.43 -14.77
C ARG A 162 8.51 15.83 -15.38
N LYS A 163 8.44 14.50 -15.51
CA LYS A 163 7.20 13.79 -15.82
C LYS A 163 6.42 13.58 -14.52
N ALA A 164 5.16 13.99 -14.51
CA ALA A 164 4.24 13.79 -13.39
C ALA A 164 3.45 12.49 -13.60
N LEU A 165 3.39 11.67 -12.55
CA LEU A 165 2.50 10.51 -12.44
C LEU A 165 1.55 10.74 -11.27
N ASP A 166 0.26 10.47 -11.48
CA ASP A 166 -0.78 10.54 -10.46
C ASP A 166 -1.25 9.13 -10.05
N SER A 167 -1.68 9.01 -8.79
CA SER A 167 -2.06 7.73 -8.18
C SER A 167 -3.52 7.33 -8.38
N LEU A 168 -4.38 8.25 -8.85
CA LEU A 168 -5.83 8.05 -8.99
C LEU A 168 -6.23 7.50 -10.36
N THR A 169 -7.20 6.59 -10.39
CA THR A 169 -7.93 6.28 -11.63
C THR A 169 -9.15 7.18 -11.66
N SER A 170 -9.40 7.90 -12.75
CA SER A 170 -10.67 8.59 -12.98
C SER A 170 -11.75 7.55 -13.23
N VAL A 171 -12.37 7.06 -12.16
CA VAL A 171 -13.64 6.29 -12.25
C VAL A 171 -14.54 6.85 -11.15
N GLU A 172 -15.65 7.46 -11.55
CA GLU A 172 -16.78 7.73 -10.67
C GLU A 172 -17.30 6.38 -10.17
N LEU A 173 -17.12 6.07 -8.90
CA LEU A 173 -17.64 4.86 -8.26
C LEU A 173 -18.30 5.27 -6.94
N ASP A 174 -19.52 4.78 -6.71
CA ASP A 174 -20.33 5.07 -5.51
C ASP A 174 -19.61 4.61 -4.23
N GLU A 175 -19.35 5.56 -3.34
CA GLU A 175 -18.66 5.34 -2.06
C GLU A 175 -19.43 4.37 -1.13
N ASP A 176 -20.77 4.40 -1.20
CA ASP A 176 -21.65 3.57 -0.36
C ASP A 176 -21.52 2.07 -0.69
N GLN A 177 -21.38 1.72 -1.97
CA GLN A 177 -21.23 0.33 -2.42
C GLN A 177 -19.85 -0.24 -2.02
N ILE A 178 -18.80 0.60 -2.06
CA ILE A 178 -17.46 0.19 -1.62
C ILE A 178 -17.44 -0.10 -0.12
N SER A 179 -18.09 0.76 0.68
CA SER A 179 -18.19 0.58 2.13
C SER A 179 -18.86 -0.75 2.47
N SER A 180 -19.98 -1.08 1.82
CA SER A 180 -20.69 -2.34 2.04
C SER A 180 -19.86 -3.57 1.64
N ASP A 181 -19.16 -3.53 0.51
CA ASP A 181 -18.37 -4.66 0.02
C ASP A 181 -17.15 -4.92 0.90
N VAL A 182 -16.51 -3.83 1.37
CA VAL A 182 -15.39 -3.88 2.31
C VAL A 182 -15.86 -4.43 3.67
N GLU A 183 -16.99 -3.95 4.18
CA GLU A 183 -17.56 -4.45 5.45
C GLU A 183 -17.93 -5.92 5.36
N TYR A 184 -18.57 -6.34 4.26
CA TYR A 184 -18.92 -7.73 4.00
C TYR A 184 -17.68 -8.63 3.97
N TYR A 185 -16.65 -8.24 3.21
CA TYR A 185 -15.40 -9.02 3.15
C TYR A 185 -14.74 -9.14 4.52
N ILE A 186 -14.66 -8.04 5.28
CA ILE A 186 -14.10 -8.02 6.63
C ILE A 186 -14.93 -8.88 7.59
N ALA A 187 -16.26 -8.91 7.45
CA ALA A 187 -17.15 -9.72 8.28
C ALA A 187 -16.96 -11.21 7.99
N ASN A 188 -16.88 -11.59 6.71
CA ASN A 188 -16.71 -12.98 6.30
C ASN A 188 -15.34 -13.55 6.71
N GLU A 189 -14.25 -12.78 6.55
CA GLU A 189 -12.93 -13.16 7.06
C GLU A 189 -12.93 -13.34 8.59
N ARG A 190 -13.66 -12.52 9.36
CA ARG A 190 -13.81 -12.72 10.82
C ARG A 190 -14.48 -14.04 11.13
N GLU A 191 -15.47 -14.45 10.34
CA GLU A 191 -16.19 -15.71 10.55
C GLU A 191 -15.30 -16.93 10.21
N ILE A 192 -14.55 -16.87 9.10
CA ILE A 192 -13.59 -17.90 8.72
C ILE A 192 -12.50 -18.07 9.79
N GLN A 193 -11.95 -16.97 10.31
CA GLN A 193 -10.92 -17.01 11.35
C GLN A 193 -11.47 -17.51 12.71
N ARG A 194 -12.73 -17.22 13.04
CA ARG A 194 -13.41 -17.77 14.23
C ARG A 194 -13.61 -19.28 14.10
N ARG A 195 -14.07 -19.76 12.94
CA ARG A 195 -14.23 -21.20 12.66
C ARG A 195 -12.89 -21.95 12.74
N ARG A 196 -11.78 -21.33 12.31
CA ARG A 196 -10.42 -21.90 12.43
C ARG A 196 -9.87 -21.92 13.86
N LYS A 197 -10.27 -20.98 14.73
CA LYS A 197 -9.83 -20.93 16.14
C LYS A 197 -10.70 -21.75 17.10
N GLY A 198 -11.92 -22.12 16.70
CA GLY A 198 -12.81 -23.00 17.47
C GLY A 198 -12.54 -24.49 17.33
N ILE A 199 -11.54 -24.89 16.53
CA ILE A 199 -11.05 -26.26 16.43
C ILE A 199 -9.78 -26.36 17.28
N ARG A 200 -9.96 -26.45 18.60
CA ARG A 200 -8.95 -26.94 19.54
C ARG A 200 -9.61 -27.32 20.86
#